data_AF-A0A3D1TJQ4-F1
#
_entry.id   AF-A0A3D1TJQ4-F1
#
_cell.length_a   1.000
_cell.length_b   1.000
_cell.length_c   1.000
_cell.angle_alpha   90.00
_cell.angle_beta   90.00
_cell.angle_gamma   90.00
#
_symmetry.space_group_name_H-M   'P 1'
#
loop_
_entity.id
_entity.type
_entity.pdbx_description
1 polymer ?
#
loop_
_entity_poly.entity_id
_entity_poly.type
_entity_poly.pdbx_seq_one_letter_code
_entity_poly.pdbx_strand_id
1 'polypeptide(L)'
;SSISNCSHNFGLASQTRTSEELPRIKAPVFMRDDNDVITPYRMMWPSFWGWLDGEEVTPIQPADAYKVLRRALRIRKDFQSEVANITLTKDQRIEALGEEAGAKPVSELTEDEQATLTAYEEVKVVEVFREKLVEALKGIGDTAEDGSTAQPVFISSGKLYRLDEAKEKVEVVTEHPAAAPVSWPFAHDVRPARKALGIGNCYECHAADSPMFHGTVTAVGPAPDKEPITVSMHTLFFPDTLRMRVWEMFFKLRDAFKIAAFAATGFLSLILLMYLMSGLNRLLNGSRRDQDLD
;
A
#
# COMPACT_ATOMS: atom_id res chain seq x y z
N SER A 1 -38.46 26.00 10.05
CA SER A 1 -38.25 24.54 10.00
C SER A 1 -36.83 24.28 9.52
N SER A 2 -35.80 24.21 10.36
CA SER A 2 -35.54 23.28 11.47
C SER A 2 -35.76 21.82 11.08
N ILE A 3 -34.73 21.19 10.49
CA ILE A 3 -34.26 19.86 10.88
C ILE A 3 -32.73 19.91 10.90
N SER A 4 -32.21 19.60 12.07
CA SER A 4 -30.84 19.54 12.54
C SER A 4 -29.97 18.54 11.77
N ASN A 5 -28.87 19.03 11.18
CA ASN A 5 -27.74 18.19 10.77
C ASN A 5 -26.85 17.94 12.01
N CYS A 6 -27.37 17.19 12.98
CA CYS A 6 -26.70 16.80 14.22
C CYS A 6 -26.32 15.30 14.21
N SER A 7 -25.69 14.83 13.13
CA SER A 7 -25.21 13.44 13.01
C SER A 7 -23.73 13.31 12.63
N HIS A 8 -22.95 14.40 12.62
CA HIS A 8 -21.51 14.37 12.32
C HIS A 8 -20.62 14.99 13.40
N ASN A 9 -21.08 15.09 14.65
CA ASN A 9 -20.26 15.60 15.76
C ASN A 9 -20.03 14.57 16.87
N PHE A 10 -19.95 13.29 16.51
CA PHE A 10 -19.57 12.18 17.41
C PHE A 10 -18.12 11.76 17.14
N GLY A 11 -17.16 12.70 17.22
CA GLY A 11 -15.75 12.28 17.06
C GLY A 11 -14.63 13.31 17.00
N LEU A 12 -14.82 14.62 17.18
CA LEU A 12 -13.67 15.55 17.19
C LEU A 12 -13.66 16.43 18.44
N ALA A 13 -13.34 15.81 19.57
CA ALA A 13 -12.64 16.53 20.63
C ALA A 13 -11.15 16.68 20.20
N SER A 14 -10.83 17.86 19.67
CA SER A 14 -9.50 18.50 19.77
C SER A 14 -8.22 17.82 19.26
N GLN A 15 -8.26 16.80 18.40
CA GLN A 15 -7.04 16.21 17.84
C GLN A 15 -7.08 16.18 16.30
N THR A 16 -6.66 17.27 15.67
CA THR A 16 -6.34 17.32 14.24
C THR A 16 -5.11 16.46 13.97
N ARG A 17 -5.31 15.14 13.90
CA ARG A 17 -4.28 14.22 13.42
C ARG A 17 -4.12 14.40 11.92
N THR A 18 -2.87 14.48 11.45
CA THR A 18 -2.60 14.48 10.01
C THR A 18 -2.61 13.04 9.50
N SER A 19 -2.80 12.85 8.18
CA SER A 19 -2.72 11.52 7.56
C SER A 19 -1.34 10.85 7.69
N GLU A 20 -0.34 11.62 8.11
CA GLU A 20 1.04 11.18 8.25
C GLU A 20 1.39 10.73 9.67
N GLU A 21 0.53 11.03 10.66
CA GLU A 21 0.78 10.74 12.07
C GLU A 21 0.67 9.23 12.38
N LEU A 22 1.55 8.73 13.25
CA LEU A 22 1.54 7.33 13.69
C LEU A 22 0.58 7.10 14.87
N PRO A 23 -0.08 5.92 14.98
CA PRO A 23 -0.05 4.81 14.04
C PRO A 23 -0.82 5.13 12.75
N ARG A 24 -0.23 4.77 11.61
CA ARG A 24 -0.87 4.99 10.31
C ARG A 24 -1.88 3.89 10.03
N ILE A 25 -3.15 4.27 9.96
CA ILE A 25 -4.24 3.38 9.59
C ILE A 25 -4.44 3.44 8.08
N LYS A 26 -4.34 2.29 7.41
CA LYS A 26 -4.66 2.12 5.99
C LYS A 26 -6.13 1.76 5.84
N ALA A 27 -6.84 2.49 4.97
CA ALA A 27 -8.22 2.23 4.63
C ALA A 27 -8.59 2.89 3.29
N PRO A 28 -9.55 2.33 2.51
CA PRO A 28 -10.10 1.00 2.70
C PRO A 28 -9.08 -0.07 2.29
N VAL A 29 -8.89 -1.07 3.13
CA VAL A 29 -8.22 -2.33 2.76
C VAL A 29 -9.33 -3.35 2.65
N PHE A 30 -9.71 -3.74 1.44
CA PHE A 30 -10.74 -4.77 1.37
C PHE A 30 -10.07 -6.12 1.68
N MET A 31 -10.77 -7.03 2.37
CA MET A 31 -10.36 -8.41 2.63
C MET A 31 -11.59 -9.32 2.72
N ARG A 32 -11.40 -10.64 2.71
CA ARG A 32 -12.48 -11.60 3.02
C ARG A 32 -12.68 -11.68 4.54
N ASP A 33 -13.93 -11.65 4.97
CA ASP A 33 -14.31 -11.95 6.35
C ASP A 33 -14.46 -13.46 6.58
N ASP A 34 -14.82 -13.84 7.82
CA ASP A 34 -15.04 -15.24 8.22
C ASP A 34 -16.17 -15.93 7.44
N ASN A 35 -17.02 -15.18 6.74
CA ASN A 35 -18.10 -15.68 5.89
C ASN A 35 -17.71 -15.73 4.40
N ASP A 36 -16.44 -15.54 4.08
CA ASP A 36 -15.93 -15.48 2.71
C ASP A 36 -16.49 -14.29 1.89
N VAL A 37 -16.91 -13.22 2.56
CA VAL A 37 -17.44 -12.00 1.92
C VAL A 37 -16.37 -10.91 1.90
N ILE A 38 -16.19 -10.30 0.72
CA ILE A 38 -15.29 -9.15 0.58
C ILE A 38 -15.90 -7.94 1.28
N THR A 39 -15.25 -7.47 2.32
CA THR A 39 -15.67 -6.30 3.11
C THR A 39 -14.50 -5.33 3.30
N PRO A 40 -14.76 -4.03 3.51
CA PRO A 40 -13.72 -3.06 3.77
C PRO A 40 -13.24 -3.11 5.24
N TYR A 41 -11.93 -3.12 5.41
CA TYR A 41 -11.24 -3.11 6.69
C TYR A 41 -10.39 -1.85 6.84
N ARG A 42 -10.16 -1.50 8.11
CA ARG A 42 -9.01 -0.70 8.52
C ARG A 42 -7.89 -1.65 8.88
N MET A 43 -6.66 -1.28 8.55
CA MET A 43 -5.47 -2.06 8.85
C MET A 43 -4.38 -1.15 9.41
N MET A 44 -3.69 -1.62 10.45
CA MET A 44 -2.48 -0.97 10.96
C MET A 44 -1.45 -2.00 11.40
N TRP A 45 -0.19 -1.61 11.38
CA TRP A 45 0.88 -2.42 11.94
C TRP A 45 1.20 -1.94 13.36
N PRO A 46 1.27 -2.86 14.33
CA PRO A 46 1.55 -2.47 15.70
C PRO A 46 3.00 -1.98 15.83
N SER A 47 3.26 -1.19 16.87
CA SER A 47 4.62 -0.79 17.22
C SER A 47 4.77 -0.72 18.73
N PHE A 48 5.61 -1.59 19.29
CA PHE A 48 5.74 -1.74 20.72
C PHE A 48 7.06 -2.45 21.09
N TRP A 49 7.44 -2.32 22.36
CA TRP A 49 8.54 -3.06 22.97
C TRP A 49 8.00 -4.33 23.62
N GLY A 50 8.74 -5.42 23.55
CA GLY A 50 8.31 -6.71 24.08
C GLY A 50 9.46 -7.56 24.59
N TRP A 51 9.10 -8.65 25.26
CA TRP A 51 9.98 -9.76 25.60
C TRP A 51 9.65 -10.93 24.68
N LEU A 52 10.65 -11.47 24.00
CA LEU A 52 10.56 -12.67 23.18
C LEU A 52 11.07 -13.86 23.98
N ASP A 53 10.20 -14.83 24.25
CA ASP A 53 10.55 -16.11 24.86
C ASP A 53 10.11 -17.25 23.91
N GLY A 54 11.09 -17.94 23.33
CA GLY A 54 10.84 -18.83 22.19
C GLY A 54 10.28 -18.07 20.98
N GLU A 55 9.01 -18.33 20.66
CA GLU A 55 8.25 -17.65 19.58
C GLU A 55 7.19 -16.66 20.11
N GLU A 56 7.01 -16.60 21.43
CA GLU A 56 5.98 -15.75 22.04
C GLU A 56 6.56 -14.37 22.36
N VAL A 57 5.84 -13.32 21.94
CA VAL A 57 6.20 -11.94 22.26
C VAL A 57 5.20 -11.37 23.25
N THR A 58 5.68 -11.04 24.45
CA THR A 58 4.89 -10.38 25.49
C THR A 58 5.17 -8.88 25.50
N PRO A 59 4.18 -8.00 25.26
CA PRO A 59 4.39 -6.56 25.28
C PRO A 59 4.83 -6.04 26.65
N ILE A 60 5.82 -5.14 26.67
CA ILE A 60 6.25 -4.41 27.86
C ILE A 60 5.30 -3.23 28.08
N GLN A 61 4.92 -2.98 29.34
CA GLN A 61 4.09 -1.82 29.66
C GLN A 61 4.79 -0.52 29.23
N PRO A 62 4.08 0.41 28.56
CA PRO A 62 4.69 1.64 28.05
C PRO A 62 5.42 2.47 29.12
N ALA A 63 4.90 2.48 30.35
CA ALA A 63 5.51 3.21 31.46
C ALA A 63 6.89 2.66 31.85
N ASP A 64 7.07 1.34 31.79
CA ASP A 64 8.33 0.69 32.17
C ASP A 64 9.35 0.78 31.03
N ALA A 65 8.91 0.56 29.79
CA ALA A 65 9.73 0.84 28.62
C ALA A 65 10.22 2.31 28.63
N TYR A 66 9.34 3.28 28.90
CA TYR A 66 9.72 4.70 28.92
C TYR A 66 10.78 5.03 29.98
N LYS A 67 10.72 4.45 31.18
CA LYS A 67 11.71 4.68 32.26
C LYS A 67 13.13 4.31 31.82
N VAL A 68 13.26 3.23 31.06
CA VAL A 68 14.52 2.71 30.53
C VAL A 68 14.94 3.52 29.30
N LEU A 69 14.05 3.64 28.32
CA LEU A 69 14.33 4.23 27.02
C LEU A 69 14.69 5.70 27.09
N ARG A 70 14.09 6.48 28.00
CA ARG A 70 14.46 7.89 28.17
C ARG A 70 15.94 8.08 28.55
N ARG A 71 16.53 7.10 29.23
CA ARG A 71 17.95 7.11 29.63
C ARG A 71 18.83 6.61 28.50
N ALA A 72 18.44 5.50 27.88
CA ALA A 72 19.19 4.87 26.80
C ALA A 72 19.23 5.76 25.54
N LEU A 73 18.08 6.24 25.08
CA LEU A 73 17.97 6.96 23.82
C LEU A 73 18.29 8.45 23.94
N ARG A 74 18.20 9.04 25.13
CA ARG A 74 18.41 10.49 25.39
C ARG A 74 17.55 11.44 24.53
N ILE A 75 16.41 10.96 24.06
CA ILE A 75 15.49 11.70 23.18
C ILE A 75 14.69 12.72 23.99
N ARG A 76 14.68 13.98 23.53
CA ARG A 76 14.01 15.10 24.20
C ARG A 76 12.59 15.35 23.69
N LYS A 77 12.26 14.97 22.44
CA LYS A 77 10.95 15.28 21.85
C LYS A 77 10.26 14.08 21.22
N ASP A 78 10.69 13.65 20.04
CA ASP A 78 10.08 12.53 19.29
C ASP A 78 11.18 11.71 18.59
N PHE A 79 11.10 10.38 18.74
CA PHE A 79 12.15 9.47 18.28
C PHE A 79 12.35 9.53 16.76
N GLN A 80 11.26 9.60 15.99
CA GLN A 80 11.36 9.67 14.54
C GLN A 80 11.98 10.98 14.09
N SER A 81 11.53 12.10 14.66
CA SER A 81 12.06 13.42 14.33
C SER A 81 13.55 13.54 14.68
N GLU A 82 13.99 12.92 15.77
CA GLU A 82 15.39 12.96 16.18
C GLU A 82 16.29 12.05 15.35
N VAL A 83 15.78 10.88 14.94
CA VAL A 83 16.48 9.97 14.03
C VAL A 83 16.49 10.48 12.59
N ALA A 84 15.44 11.18 12.16
CA ALA A 84 15.33 11.75 10.81
C ALA A 84 16.10 13.07 10.67
N ASN A 85 16.30 13.83 11.76
CA ASN A 85 17.04 15.10 11.73
C ASN A 85 18.55 14.86 11.85
N ILE A 86 19.11 14.13 10.90
CA ILE A 86 20.55 14.02 10.72
C ILE A 86 21.03 15.14 9.82
N THR A 87 22.10 15.82 10.22
CA THR A 87 22.83 16.72 9.33
C THR A 87 24.08 15.99 8.88
N LEU A 88 24.20 15.71 7.58
CA LEU A 88 25.40 15.07 7.05
C LEU A 88 26.62 15.97 7.26
N THR A 89 27.69 15.37 7.76
CA THR A 89 28.98 16.07 7.87
C THR A 89 29.56 16.35 6.49
N LYS A 90 30.50 17.30 6.40
CA LYS A 90 31.18 17.59 5.13
C LYS A 90 31.83 16.34 4.53
N ASP A 91 32.43 15.50 5.36
CA ASP A 91 33.09 14.27 4.93
C ASP A 91 32.08 13.25 4.38
N GLN A 92 30.90 13.12 5.00
CA GLN A 92 29.81 12.27 4.50
C GLN A 92 29.24 12.78 3.18
N ARG A 93 29.15 14.10 3.00
CA ARG A 93 28.73 14.70 1.73
C ARG A 93 29.76 14.45 0.62
N ILE A 94 31.05 14.49 0.95
CA ILE A 94 32.14 14.13 0.03
C ILE A 94 32.12 12.64 -0.29
N GLU A 95 31.86 11.77 0.70
CA GLU A 95 31.72 10.33 0.47
C GLU A 95 30.55 10.01 -0.46
N ALA A 96 29.41 10.72 -0.30
CA ALA A 96 28.22 10.51 -1.11
C ALA A 96 28.34 11.05 -2.55
N LEU A 97 28.96 12.22 -2.75
CA LEU A 97 28.93 12.97 -4.01
C LEU A 97 30.31 13.16 -4.67
N GLY A 98 31.39 12.77 -4.01
CA GLY A 98 32.76 13.10 -4.41
C GLY A 98 33.21 14.49 -3.91
N GLU A 99 34.51 14.79 -4.06
CA GLU A 99 35.13 16.01 -3.50
C GLU A 99 34.52 17.31 -4.06
N GLU A 100 34.25 17.36 -5.37
CA GLU A 100 33.77 18.57 -6.02
C GLU A 100 32.33 18.90 -5.65
N ALA A 101 31.42 17.92 -5.76
CA ALA A 101 30.01 18.11 -5.47
C ALA A 101 29.72 18.12 -3.96
N GLY A 102 30.44 17.34 -3.15
CA GLY A 102 30.29 17.32 -1.69
C GLY A 102 30.70 18.64 -1.02
N ALA A 103 31.55 19.44 -1.67
CA ALA A 103 31.95 20.77 -1.19
C ALA A 103 30.97 21.89 -1.55
N LYS A 104 30.10 21.70 -2.55
CA LYS A 104 29.10 22.69 -2.98
C LYS A 104 27.97 22.82 -1.95
N PRO A 105 27.35 23.99 -1.78
CA PRO A 105 26.11 24.09 -1.01
C PRO A 105 25.00 23.29 -1.69
N VAL A 106 24.07 22.72 -0.90
CA VAL A 106 23.00 21.85 -1.40
C VAL A 106 22.15 22.52 -2.49
N SER A 107 21.96 23.85 -2.40
CA SER A 107 21.23 24.66 -3.38
C SER A 107 21.86 24.73 -4.76
N GLU A 108 23.15 24.41 -4.88
CA GLU A 108 23.91 24.44 -6.14
C GLU A 108 24.11 23.04 -6.75
N LEU A 109 23.57 22.00 -6.10
CA LEU A 109 23.60 20.64 -6.61
C LEU A 109 22.58 20.44 -7.72
N THR A 110 22.93 19.63 -8.71
CA THR A 110 22.02 19.15 -9.75
C THR A 110 20.94 18.24 -9.16
N GLU A 111 19.84 18.03 -9.89
CA GLU A 111 18.74 17.15 -9.44
C GLU A 111 19.25 15.72 -9.13
N ASP A 112 20.17 15.19 -9.94
CA ASP A 112 20.76 13.86 -9.73
C ASP A 112 21.67 13.81 -8.49
N GLU A 113 22.46 14.86 -8.23
CA GLU A 113 23.28 14.96 -7.02
C GLU A 113 22.41 15.11 -5.76
N GLN A 114 21.32 15.88 -5.83
CA GLN A 114 20.35 15.99 -4.73
C GLN A 114 19.67 14.65 -4.45
N ALA A 115 19.30 13.90 -5.50
CA ALA A 115 18.73 12.56 -5.35
C ALA A 115 19.73 11.59 -4.71
N THR A 116 21.00 11.65 -5.12
CA THR A 116 22.08 10.83 -4.54
C THR A 116 22.32 11.17 -3.08
N LEU A 117 22.34 12.46 -2.73
CA LEU A 117 22.49 12.91 -1.36
C LEU A 117 21.33 12.45 -0.48
N THR A 118 20.09 12.61 -0.97
CA THR A 118 18.88 12.15 -0.27
C THR A 118 18.91 10.64 -0.03
N ALA A 119 19.29 9.85 -1.03
CA ALA A 119 19.44 8.40 -0.89
C ALA A 119 20.50 8.01 0.15
N TYR A 120 21.61 8.75 0.22
CA TYR A 120 22.66 8.56 1.23
C TYR A 120 22.17 8.98 2.63
N GLU A 121 21.46 10.10 2.75
CA GLU A 121 20.81 10.53 4.01
C GLU A 121 19.90 9.42 4.55
N GLU A 122 19.05 8.83 3.70
CA GLU A 122 18.19 7.71 4.10
C GLU A 122 18.99 6.47 4.57
N VAL A 123 20.17 6.19 4.01
CA VAL A 123 21.06 5.13 4.55
C VAL A 123 21.50 5.48 5.97
N LYS A 124 21.97 6.71 6.18
CA LYS A 124 22.49 7.14 7.48
C LYS A 124 21.42 7.22 8.55
N VAL A 125 20.19 7.61 8.20
CA VAL A 125 19.03 7.57 9.11
C VAL A 125 18.80 6.14 9.63
N VAL A 126 18.89 5.13 8.76
CA VAL A 126 18.73 3.71 9.15
C VAL A 126 19.87 3.24 10.05
N GLU A 127 21.10 3.63 9.75
CA GLU A 127 22.27 3.28 10.58
C GLU A 127 22.14 3.85 11.98
N VAL A 128 21.87 5.16 12.10
CA VAL A 128 21.65 5.84 13.38
C VAL A 128 20.47 5.22 14.14
N PHE A 129 19.38 4.91 13.44
CA PHE A 129 18.24 4.21 14.03
C PHE A 129 18.65 2.87 14.65
N ARG A 130 19.43 2.05 13.92
CA ARG A 130 19.89 0.74 14.39
C ARG A 130 20.81 0.86 15.59
N GLU A 131 21.74 1.81 15.59
CA GLU A 131 22.62 2.09 16.74
C GLU A 131 21.80 2.46 17.98
N LYS A 132 20.83 3.35 17.83
CA LYS A 132 19.89 3.72 18.91
C LYS A 132 19.07 2.53 19.39
N LEU A 133 18.65 1.67 18.48
CA LEU A 133 17.91 0.47 18.83
C LEU A 133 18.79 -0.54 19.60
N VAL A 134 20.09 -0.65 19.29
CA VAL A 134 21.03 -1.44 20.12
C VAL A 134 21.09 -0.90 21.54
N GLU A 135 21.28 0.42 21.71
CA GLU A 135 21.30 1.08 23.03
C GLU A 135 20.00 0.81 23.81
N ALA A 136 18.85 0.94 23.13
CA ALA A 136 17.54 0.70 23.72
C ALA A 136 17.31 -0.76 24.14
N LEU A 137 17.61 -1.72 23.26
CA LEU A 137 17.41 -3.14 23.53
C LEU A 137 18.35 -3.62 24.64
N LYS A 138 19.61 -3.15 24.67
CA LYS A 138 20.51 -3.41 25.80
C LYS A 138 19.94 -2.88 27.11
N GLY A 139 19.52 -1.62 27.12
CA GLY A 139 18.95 -1.00 28.31
C GLY A 139 17.71 -1.72 28.84
N ILE A 140 16.84 -2.24 27.94
CA ILE A 140 15.69 -3.06 28.34
C ILE A 140 16.17 -4.42 28.84
N GLY A 141 17.12 -5.06 28.17
CA GLY A 141 17.69 -6.34 28.59
C GLY A 141 18.28 -6.31 30.00
N ASP A 142 18.87 -5.20 30.42
CA ASP A 142 19.38 -5.00 31.78
C ASP A 142 18.28 -4.96 32.87
N THR A 143 17.01 -4.90 32.47
CA THR A 143 15.84 -4.96 33.37
C THR A 143 15.17 -6.33 33.40
N ALA A 144 15.70 -7.32 32.68
CA ALA A 144 15.20 -8.68 32.72
C ALA A 144 15.32 -9.27 34.13
N GLU A 145 14.36 -10.12 34.51
CA GLU A 145 14.44 -10.87 35.76
C GLU A 145 15.62 -11.84 35.75
N ASP A 146 16.26 -12.02 36.93
CA ASP A 146 17.40 -12.91 37.08
C ASP A 146 17.07 -14.34 36.62
N GLY A 147 17.80 -14.83 35.62
CA GLY A 147 17.60 -16.17 35.04
C GLY A 147 16.60 -16.23 33.89
N SER A 148 16.02 -15.10 33.46
CA SER A 148 15.16 -15.06 32.27
C SER A 148 15.95 -15.34 30.98
N THR A 149 15.41 -16.22 30.14
CA THR A 149 15.88 -16.46 28.77
C THR A 149 15.27 -15.50 27.76
N ALA A 150 14.30 -14.68 28.18
CA ALA A 150 13.56 -13.81 27.29
C ALA A 150 14.44 -12.66 26.78
N GLN A 151 14.40 -12.42 25.47
CA GLN A 151 15.17 -11.36 24.82
C GLN A 151 14.30 -10.11 24.63
N PRO A 152 14.84 -8.90 24.84
CA PRO A 152 14.12 -7.68 24.51
C PRO A 152 13.98 -7.57 22.99
N VAL A 153 12.79 -7.20 22.54
CA VAL A 153 12.47 -6.99 21.13
C VAL A 153 11.72 -5.69 20.91
N PHE A 154 11.83 -5.16 19.70
CA PHE A 154 11.00 -4.06 19.22
C PHE A 154 10.21 -4.54 18.01
N ILE A 155 8.90 -4.31 18.02
CA ILE A 155 8.02 -4.59 16.87
C ILE A 155 7.73 -3.25 16.19
N SER A 156 7.89 -3.18 14.87
CA SER A 156 7.52 -2.00 14.07
C SER A 156 7.38 -2.38 12.60
N SER A 157 6.47 -1.71 11.89
CA SER A 157 6.37 -1.80 10.41
C SER A 157 6.24 -3.23 9.85
N GLY A 158 5.69 -4.16 10.63
CA GLY A 158 5.58 -5.56 10.24
C GLY A 158 6.82 -6.42 10.48
N LYS A 159 7.83 -5.86 11.15
CA LYS A 159 9.09 -6.55 11.47
C LYS A 159 9.32 -6.62 12.96
N LEU A 160 10.07 -7.65 13.36
CA LEU A 160 10.62 -7.80 14.70
C LEU A 160 12.12 -7.47 14.65
N TYR A 161 12.55 -6.62 15.57
CA TYR A 161 13.95 -6.25 15.75
C TYR A 161 14.43 -6.81 17.09
N ARG A 162 15.51 -7.58 17.05
CA ARG A 162 16.16 -8.13 18.24
C ARG A 162 17.68 -7.94 18.14
N LEU A 163 18.38 -8.14 19.25
CA LEU A 163 19.83 -8.19 19.21
C LEU A 163 20.30 -9.53 18.64
N ASP A 164 21.44 -9.52 17.94
CA ASP A 164 22.15 -10.74 17.56
C ASP A 164 22.71 -11.47 18.79
N GLU A 165 23.23 -12.70 18.58
CA GLU A 165 23.79 -13.51 19.66
C GLU A 165 24.95 -12.80 20.41
N ALA A 166 25.73 -11.99 19.69
CA ALA A 166 26.82 -11.19 20.25
C ALA A 166 26.33 -9.96 21.04
N LYS A 167 25.04 -9.60 20.93
CA LYS A 167 24.44 -8.39 21.49
C LYS A 167 25.12 -7.11 21.00
N GLU A 168 25.58 -7.09 19.75
CA GLU A 168 26.28 -5.94 19.15
C GLU A 168 25.46 -5.28 18.05
N LYS A 169 24.65 -6.06 17.32
CA LYS A 169 23.88 -5.57 16.17
C LYS A 169 22.41 -5.93 16.30
N VAL A 170 21.59 -5.23 15.51
CA VAL A 170 20.16 -5.55 15.37
C VAL A 170 19.97 -6.56 14.24
N GLU A 171 19.40 -7.71 14.58
CA GLU A 171 18.82 -8.66 13.64
C GLU A 171 17.36 -8.27 13.36
N VAL A 172 16.96 -8.33 12.09
CA VAL A 172 15.60 -7.99 11.65
C VAL A 172 14.92 -9.25 11.13
N VAL A 173 13.82 -9.63 11.77
CA VAL A 173 12.98 -10.77 11.39
C VAL A 173 11.71 -10.24 10.71
N THR A 174 11.48 -10.65 9.47
CA THR A 174 10.37 -10.15 8.63
C THR A 174 9.10 -10.98 8.73
N GLU A 175 9.18 -12.20 9.25
CA GLU A 175 8.06 -13.14 9.34
C GLU A 175 7.85 -13.53 10.81
N HIS A 176 7.10 -12.71 11.54
CA HIS A 176 6.74 -13.02 12.93
C HIS A 176 5.27 -12.67 13.20
N PRO A 177 4.46 -13.59 13.80
CA PRO A 177 3.04 -13.35 14.07
C PRO A 177 2.76 -12.09 14.90
N ALA A 178 3.60 -11.79 15.90
CA ALA A 178 3.48 -10.58 16.72
C ALA A 178 3.65 -9.26 15.93
N ALA A 179 4.26 -9.31 14.74
CA ALA A 179 4.41 -8.17 13.84
C ALA A 179 3.31 -8.11 12.77
N ALA A 180 2.40 -9.10 12.71
CA ALA A 180 1.30 -9.11 11.77
C ALA A 180 0.41 -7.86 11.90
N PRO A 181 -0.21 -7.39 10.81
CA PRO A 181 -1.14 -6.29 10.88
C PRO A 181 -2.35 -6.64 11.74
N VAL A 182 -2.82 -5.66 12.51
CA VAL A 182 -4.14 -5.71 13.14
C VAL A 182 -5.14 -5.09 12.18
N SER A 183 -6.24 -5.80 11.94
CA SER A 183 -7.32 -5.32 11.08
C SER A 183 -8.67 -5.48 11.73
N TRP A 184 -9.60 -4.59 11.40
CA TRP A 184 -10.97 -4.67 11.85
C TRP A 184 -11.92 -4.18 10.75
N PRO A 185 -13.06 -4.86 10.58
CA PRO A 185 -14.05 -4.45 9.60
C PRO A 185 -14.64 -3.10 10.00
N PHE A 186 -15.00 -2.29 9.01
CA PHE A 186 -15.76 -1.07 9.26
C PHE A 186 -16.90 -0.96 8.25
N ALA A 187 -18.02 -0.38 8.67
CA ALA A 187 -19.05 0.02 7.73
C ALA A 187 -18.49 1.14 6.84
N HIS A 188 -18.52 0.95 5.53
CA HIS A 188 -18.01 1.94 4.59
C HIS A 188 -18.70 3.29 4.80
N ASP A 189 -17.98 4.37 4.55
CA ASP A 189 -18.63 5.69 4.45
C ASP A 189 -19.71 5.60 3.38
N VAL A 190 -20.96 5.88 3.75
CA VAL A 190 -22.07 5.95 2.80
C VAL A 190 -21.91 7.21 1.96
N ARG A 191 -21.24 7.07 0.82
CA ARG A 191 -21.24 8.09 -0.22
C ARG A 191 -22.57 8.03 -0.99
N PRO A 192 -23.11 9.17 -1.46
CA PRO A 192 -24.26 9.16 -2.36
C PRO A 192 -23.99 8.24 -3.56
N ALA A 193 -25.01 7.57 -4.09
CA ALA A 193 -24.86 6.57 -5.17
C ALA A 193 -24.03 7.07 -6.37
N ARG A 194 -24.10 8.37 -6.70
CA ARG A 194 -23.30 9.01 -7.77
C ARG A 194 -21.79 9.07 -7.50
N LYS A 195 -21.34 8.71 -6.30
CA LYS A 195 -19.94 8.66 -5.86
C LYS A 195 -19.53 7.25 -5.41
N ALA A 196 -20.37 6.24 -5.69
CA ALA A 196 -20.02 4.86 -5.43
C ALA A 196 -18.94 4.40 -6.41
N LEU A 197 -17.99 3.59 -5.93
CA LEU A 197 -17.01 2.95 -6.81
C LEU A 197 -17.75 2.03 -7.78
N GLY A 198 -17.40 2.10 -9.07
CA GLY A 198 -18.02 1.32 -10.14
C GLY A 198 -19.25 1.97 -10.79
N ILE A 199 -19.68 3.16 -10.35
CA ILE A 199 -20.88 3.81 -10.90
C ILE A 199 -20.68 4.32 -12.33
N GLY A 200 -19.46 4.75 -12.68
CA GLY A 200 -19.17 5.27 -14.02
C GLY A 200 -19.07 4.15 -15.05
N ASN A 201 -18.28 3.11 -14.76
CA ASN A 201 -18.14 1.94 -15.61
C ASN A 201 -17.44 0.78 -14.89
N CYS A 202 -17.41 -0.40 -15.55
CA CYS A 202 -16.74 -1.60 -15.05
C CYS A 202 -15.21 -1.46 -14.87
N TYR A 203 -14.55 -0.53 -15.58
CA TYR A 203 -13.10 -0.36 -15.52
C TYR A 203 -12.62 0.31 -14.23
N GLU A 204 -13.49 1.03 -13.51
CA GLU A 204 -13.13 1.58 -12.19
C GLU A 204 -12.64 0.49 -11.23
N CYS A 205 -13.16 -0.73 -11.37
CA CYS A 205 -12.70 -1.89 -10.63
C CYS A 205 -11.85 -2.84 -11.48
N HIS A 206 -12.07 -2.98 -12.78
CA HIS A 206 -11.42 -4.02 -13.60
C HIS A 206 -10.30 -3.51 -14.51
N ALA A 207 -9.90 -2.25 -14.43
CA ALA A 207 -8.69 -1.79 -15.11
C ALA A 207 -7.44 -2.48 -14.53
N ALA A 208 -6.42 -2.64 -15.37
CA ALA A 208 -5.15 -3.29 -15.00
C ALA A 208 -4.33 -2.48 -13.97
N ASP A 209 -4.74 -1.24 -13.68
CA ASP A 209 -4.19 -0.31 -12.70
C ASP A 209 -5.24 0.10 -11.66
N SER A 210 -6.38 -0.60 -11.59
CA SER A 210 -7.46 -0.28 -10.67
C SER A 210 -6.99 -0.32 -9.20
N PRO A 211 -7.23 0.75 -8.41
CA PRO A 211 -6.81 0.77 -7.00
C PRO A 211 -7.45 -0.33 -6.15
N MET A 212 -8.61 -0.86 -6.56
CA MET A 212 -9.33 -1.91 -5.83
C MET A 212 -8.54 -3.23 -5.79
N PHE A 213 -7.90 -3.64 -6.89
CA PHE A 213 -7.14 -4.90 -6.94
C PHE A 213 -5.62 -4.68 -6.95
N HIS A 214 -5.15 -3.67 -7.67
CA HIS A 214 -3.72 -3.40 -7.86
C HIS A 214 -3.16 -2.39 -6.84
N GLY A 215 -4.04 -1.78 -6.03
CA GLY A 215 -3.61 -0.98 -4.89
C GLY A 215 -2.70 -1.79 -3.96
N THR A 216 -1.76 -1.13 -3.32
CA THR A 216 -0.85 -1.75 -2.37
C THR A 216 -1.13 -1.28 -0.96
N VAL A 217 -0.93 -2.18 -0.01
CA VAL A 217 -0.98 -1.87 1.42
C VAL A 217 0.44 -2.03 1.96
N THR A 218 1.07 -0.89 2.20
CA THR A 218 2.42 -0.81 2.74
C THR A 218 2.34 -0.70 4.26
N ALA A 219 3.09 -1.56 4.95
CA ALA A 219 3.29 -1.51 6.38
C ALA A 219 3.99 -0.23 6.77
N VAL A 220 3.47 0.45 7.79
CA VAL A 220 4.08 1.70 8.22
C VAL A 220 4.09 1.85 9.72
N GLY A 221 5.28 2.13 10.25
CA GLY A 221 5.55 2.30 11.66
C GLY A 221 6.69 3.29 11.91
N PRO A 222 7.16 3.38 13.16
CA PRO A 222 8.22 4.30 13.58
C PRO A 222 9.59 4.01 12.97
N ALA A 223 9.88 2.74 12.65
CA ALA A 223 11.16 2.35 12.06
C ALA A 223 11.30 2.86 10.61
N PRO A 224 12.41 3.54 10.26
CA PRO A 224 12.68 4.04 8.91
C PRO A 224 13.13 2.90 7.98
N ASP A 225 12.26 1.94 7.71
CA ASP A 225 12.60 0.78 6.88
C ASP A 225 12.72 1.15 5.40
N LYS A 226 13.82 0.71 4.75
CA LYS A 226 14.01 0.84 3.28
C LYS A 226 13.16 -0.13 2.47
N GLU A 227 12.85 -1.28 3.05
CA GLU A 227 12.04 -2.32 2.43
C GLU A 227 10.77 -2.53 3.26
N PRO A 228 9.79 -1.62 3.17
CA PRO A 228 8.56 -1.76 3.92
C PRO A 228 7.77 -2.94 3.37
N ILE A 229 7.22 -3.77 4.27
CA ILE A 229 6.38 -4.90 3.88
C ILE A 229 5.19 -4.35 3.09
N THR A 230 5.11 -4.71 1.82
CA THR A 230 4.07 -4.22 0.91
C THR A 230 3.34 -5.41 0.32
N VAL A 231 2.04 -5.48 0.59
CA VAL A 231 1.16 -6.51 0.04
C VAL A 231 0.24 -5.88 -1.00
N SER A 232 0.02 -6.56 -2.12
CA SER A 232 -0.97 -6.09 -3.08
C SER A 232 -2.37 -6.45 -2.60
N MET A 233 -3.33 -5.55 -2.75
CA MET A 233 -4.69 -5.73 -2.24
C MET A 233 -5.31 -7.02 -2.77
N HIS A 234 -5.06 -7.39 -4.03
CA HIS A 234 -5.62 -8.61 -4.61
C HIS A 234 -5.28 -9.89 -3.83
N THR A 235 -4.09 -9.98 -3.21
CA THR A 235 -3.69 -11.17 -2.46
C THR A 235 -4.50 -11.35 -1.18
N LEU A 236 -5.15 -10.29 -0.69
CA LEU A 236 -6.01 -10.31 0.49
C LEU A 236 -7.44 -10.79 0.18
N PHE A 237 -7.86 -10.80 -1.09
CA PHE A 237 -9.15 -11.37 -1.54
C PHE A 237 -9.00 -12.70 -2.26
N PHE A 238 -8.03 -12.77 -3.16
CA PHE A 238 -7.92 -13.77 -4.21
C PHE A 238 -6.47 -14.25 -4.23
N PRO A 239 -6.14 -15.28 -3.45
CA PRO A 239 -4.81 -15.87 -3.51
C PRO A 239 -4.48 -16.41 -4.92
N ASP A 240 -5.49 -16.75 -5.73
CA ASP A 240 -5.34 -17.16 -7.13
C ASP A 240 -5.48 -15.98 -8.11
N THR A 241 -4.34 -15.55 -8.66
CA THR A 241 -4.24 -14.41 -9.59
C THR A 241 -4.60 -14.76 -11.04
N LEU A 242 -4.72 -16.04 -11.39
CA LEU A 242 -4.93 -16.47 -12.77
C LEU A 242 -6.29 -16.03 -13.29
N ARG A 243 -7.34 -16.25 -12.48
CA ARG A 243 -8.72 -15.89 -12.86
C ARG A 243 -8.87 -14.40 -13.10
N MET A 244 -8.24 -13.58 -12.25
CA MET A 244 -8.26 -12.13 -12.38
C MET A 244 -7.60 -11.67 -13.70
N ARG A 245 -6.41 -12.18 -14.03
CA ARG A 245 -5.71 -11.82 -15.28
C ARG A 245 -6.47 -12.26 -16.53
N VAL A 246 -7.05 -13.47 -16.51
CA VAL A 246 -7.90 -13.96 -17.62
C VAL A 246 -9.13 -13.06 -17.79
N TRP A 247 -9.73 -12.65 -16.68
CA TRP A 247 -10.87 -11.73 -16.70
C TRP A 247 -10.50 -10.36 -17.27
N GLU A 248 -9.40 -9.75 -16.82
CA GLU A 248 -8.88 -8.47 -17.36
C GLU A 248 -8.66 -8.52 -18.89
N MET A 249 -8.15 -9.65 -19.39
CA MET A 249 -7.93 -9.85 -20.82
C MET A 249 -9.24 -9.79 -21.62
N PHE A 250 -10.34 -10.35 -21.11
CA PHE A 250 -11.64 -10.28 -21.79
C PHE A 250 -12.14 -8.84 -21.94
N PHE A 251 -11.88 -7.96 -20.97
CA PHE A 251 -12.25 -6.54 -21.08
C PHE A 251 -11.40 -5.81 -22.13
N LYS A 252 -10.09 -6.09 -22.20
CA LYS A 252 -9.23 -5.53 -23.25
C LYS A 252 -9.66 -5.98 -24.65
N LEU A 253 -10.11 -7.22 -24.79
CA LEU A 253 -10.59 -7.77 -26.06
C LEU A 253 -12.03 -7.32 -26.41
N ARG A 254 -12.77 -6.75 -25.46
CA ARG A 254 -14.18 -6.38 -25.64
C ARG A 254 -14.38 -5.42 -26.80
N ASP A 255 -13.56 -4.39 -26.91
CA ASP A 255 -13.74 -3.37 -27.94
C ASP A 255 -13.32 -3.89 -29.31
N ALA A 256 -12.25 -4.69 -29.39
CA ALA A 256 -11.90 -5.42 -30.61
C ALA A 256 -13.04 -6.38 -31.04
N PHE A 257 -13.64 -7.10 -30.09
CA PHE A 257 -14.77 -7.99 -30.34
C PHE A 257 -15.99 -7.23 -30.87
N LYS A 258 -16.33 -6.07 -30.30
CA LYS A 258 -17.42 -5.23 -30.81
C LYS A 258 -17.15 -4.77 -32.25
N ILE A 259 -15.95 -4.29 -32.53
CA ILE A 259 -15.57 -3.82 -33.88
C ILE A 259 -15.68 -4.99 -34.88
N ALA A 260 -15.13 -6.15 -34.53
CA ALA A 260 -15.21 -7.35 -35.37
C ALA A 260 -16.67 -7.79 -35.60
N ALA A 261 -17.51 -7.78 -34.56
CA ALA A 261 -18.92 -8.14 -34.66
C ALA A 261 -19.71 -7.19 -35.55
N PHE A 262 -19.51 -5.87 -35.43
CA PHE A 262 -20.16 -4.87 -36.30
C PHE A 262 -19.65 -4.97 -37.75
N ALA A 263 -18.35 -5.19 -37.95
CA ALA A 263 -17.78 -5.40 -39.28
C ALA A 263 -18.36 -6.65 -39.95
N ALA A 264 -18.44 -7.78 -39.24
CA ALA A 264 -19.02 -9.01 -39.73
C ALA A 264 -20.52 -8.85 -40.05
N THR A 265 -21.27 -8.18 -39.17
CA THR A 265 -22.71 -7.92 -39.38
C THR A 265 -22.94 -6.98 -40.56
N GLY A 266 -22.13 -5.93 -40.70
CA GLY A 266 -22.18 -5.00 -41.83
C GLY A 266 -21.87 -5.71 -43.16
N PHE A 267 -20.83 -6.55 -43.17
CA PHE A 267 -20.47 -7.36 -44.33
C PHE A 267 -21.60 -8.34 -44.73
N LEU A 268 -22.16 -9.07 -43.76
CA LEU A 268 -23.30 -9.96 -44.01
C LEU A 268 -24.52 -9.20 -44.52
N SER A 269 -24.80 -8.01 -43.97
CA SER A 269 -25.91 -7.17 -44.40
C SER A 269 -25.74 -6.68 -45.84
N LEU A 270 -24.52 -6.32 -46.24
CA LEU A 270 -24.20 -5.94 -47.62
C LEU A 270 -24.40 -7.11 -48.59
N ILE A 271 -23.99 -8.32 -48.20
CA ILE A 271 -24.21 -9.53 -49.00
C ILE A 271 -25.71 -9.77 -49.17
N LEU A 272 -26.48 -9.74 -48.08
CA LEU A 272 -27.93 -9.93 -48.12
C LEU A 272 -28.62 -8.87 -48.99
N LEU A 273 -28.21 -7.60 -48.87
CA LEU A 273 -28.73 -6.52 -49.70
C LEU A 273 -28.42 -6.72 -51.19
N MET A 274 -27.20 -7.19 -51.52
CA MET A 274 -26.81 -7.48 -52.90
C MET A 274 -27.67 -8.59 -53.51
N TYR A 275 -27.94 -9.67 -52.76
CA TYR A 275 -28.83 -10.74 -53.21
C TYR A 275 -30.29 -10.27 -53.34
N LEU A 276 -30.76 -9.44 -52.40
CA LEU A 276 -32.10 -8.85 -52.47
C LEU A 276 -32.27 -7.98 -53.72
N MET A 277 -31.32 -7.08 -53.99
CA MET A 277 -31.35 -6.21 -55.18
C MET A 277 -31.26 -7.02 -56.48
N SER A 278 -30.41 -8.05 -56.51
CA SER A 278 -30.27 -8.94 -57.67
C SER A 278 -31.57 -9.72 -57.93
N GLY A 279 -32.22 -10.20 -56.86
CA GLY A 279 -33.53 -10.86 -56.95
C GLY A 279 -34.62 -9.92 -57.44
N LEU A 280 -34.69 -8.70 -56.88
CA LEU A 280 -35.67 -7.69 -57.29
C LEU A 280 -35.47 -7.25 -58.74
N ASN A 281 -34.22 -7.06 -59.18
CA ASN A 281 -33.92 -6.71 -60.58
C ASN A 281 -34.35 -7.82 -61.55
N ARG A 282 -34.18 -9.09 -61.17
CA ARG A 282 -34.67 -10.22 -61.99
C ARG A 282 -36.19 -10.28 -62.06
N LEU A 283 -36.89 -10.03 -60.94
CA LEU A 283 -38.36 -10.00 -60.91
C LEU A 283 -38.91 -8.84 -61.76
N LEU A 284 -38.35 -7.63 -61.61
CA LEU A 284 -38.78 -6.45 -62.35
C LEU A 284 -38.49 -6.56 -63.86
N ASN A 285 -37.34 -7.09 -64.25
CA ASN A 285 -37.02 -7.27 -65.68
C ASN A 285 -37.68 -8.50 -66.30
N GLY A 286 -38.00 -9.53 -65.51
CA GLY A 286 -38.82 -10.66 -65.95
C GLY A 286 -40.24 -10.21 -66.29
N SER A 287 -40.87 -9.44 -65.40
CA SER A 287 -42.23 -8.89 -65.61
C SER A 287 -42.32 -7.93 -66.79
N ARG A 288 -41.22 -7.25 -67.16
CA ARG A 288 -41.17 -6.34 -68.32
C ARG A 288 -41.12 -7.10 -69.65
N ARG A 289 -40.43 -8.23 -69.70
CA ARG A 289 -40.37 -9.08 -70.91
C ARG A 289 -41.71 -9.73 -71.26
N ASP A 290 -42.55 -10.02 -70.26
CA ASP A 290 -43.87 -10.59 -70.47
C ASP A 290 -44.90 -9.54 -70.97
N GLN A 291 -44.67 -8.24 -70.71
CA GLN A 291 -45.52 -7.16 -71.24
C GLN A 291 -45.21 -6.76 -72.69
N ASP A 292 -44.01 -7.07 -73.18
CA ASP A 292 -43.60 -6.80 -74.58
C ASP A 292 -43.98 -7.95 -75.54
N LEU A 293 -44.67 -9.00 -75.04
CA LEU A 293 -45.10 -10.18 -75.79
C LEU A 293 -46.63 -10.32 -75.98
N ASP A 294 -47.41 -9.33 -75.54
CA ASP A 294 -48.84 -9.14 -75.84
C ASP A 294 -49.04 -7.97 -76.82
#